data_AF-A0A953VR83-F1
#
_entry.id   AF-A0A953VR83-F1
#
_cell.length_a   1.000
_cell.length_b   1.000
_cell.length_c   1.000
_cell.angle_alpha   90.00
_cell.angle_beta   90.00
_cell.angle_gamma   90.00
#
_symmetry.space_group_name_H-M   'P 1'
#
loop_
_entity.id
_entity.type
_entity.pdbx_description
1 polymer ?
#
loop_
_entity_poly.entity_id
_entity_poly.type
_entity_poly.pdbx_seq_one_letter_code
_entity_poly.pdbx_strand_id
1 'polypeptide(L)'
;MRSARGEQVLTTWGGLVQRSRPLDWLVMTDHSDLLGMPSALQAGDPEFVAADKTLADWSAVMQMNDIGAATPVAMAAIQAQGNGTLPEAAKSEEFFRRTWHDYTGIIESSNEPGRFTAMIGYEWTPNPVPGNNMHRNVVYRGGKAEADQILPTRHSKASIPRI
;
A
#
# COMPACT_ATOMS: atom_id res chain seq x y z
N MET A 1 -12.15 -7.29 -2.22
CA MET A 1 -12.10 -8.57 -1.45
C MET A 1 -12.95 -9.72 -2.03
N ARG A 2 -13.34 -9.65 -3.31
CA ARG A 2 -14.28 -10.59 -3.95
C ARG A 2 -13.85 -12.07 -3.85
N SER A 3 -12.59 -12.37 -4.17
CA SER A 3 -12.05 -13.74 -4.11
C SER A 3 -12.11 -14.34 -2.70
N ALA A 4 -11.80 -13.54 -1.65
CA ALA A 4 -11.89 -13.98 -0.26
C ALA A 4 -13.32 -14.33 0.15
N ARG A 5 -14.31 -13.60 -0.36
CA ARG A 5 -15.75 -13.87 -0.16
C ARG A 5 -16.31 -14.95 -1.09
N GLY A 6 -15.45 -15.68 -1.81
CA GLY A 6 -15.84 -16.82 -2.65
C GLY A 6 -16.41 -16.44 -4.02
N GLU A 7 -16.34 -15.16 -4.41
CA GLU A 7 -16.74 -14.74 -5.76
C GLU A 7 -15.69 -15.16 -6.80
N GLN A 8 -16.13 -15.44 -8.03
CA GLN A 8 -15.23 -15.66 -9.16
C GLN A 8 -14.56 -14.35 -9.59
N VAL A 9 -13.24 -14.39 -9.81
CA VAL A 9 -12.44 -13.23 -10.23
C VAL A 9 -11.60 -13.55 -11.46
N LEU A 10 -11.39 -12.55 -12.31
CA LEU A 10 -10.47 -12.60 -13.44
C LEU A 10 -9.04 -12.31 -12.95
N THR A 11 -8.09 -13.17 -13.31
CA THR A 11 -6.68 -12.98 -13.00
C THR A 11 -6.00 -12.09 -14.03
N THR A 12 -4.80 -11.60 -13.71
CA THR A 12 -4.00 -10.77 -14.62
C THR A 12 -3.54 -11.51 -15.87
N TRP A 13 -3.52 -12.85 -15.87
CA TRP A 13 -3.24 -13.69 -17.05
C TRP A 13 -4.51 -14.13 -17.78
N GLY A 14 -5.68 -13.57 -17.45
CA GLY A 14 -6.94 -13.80 -18.17
C GLY A 14 -7.73 -15.04 -17.74
N GLY A 15 -7.25 -15.80 -16.75
CA GLY A 15 -7.96 -16.97 -16.22
C GLY A 15 -9.05 -16.57 -15.21
N LEU A 16 -10.16 -17.31 -15.18
CA LEU A 16 -11.15 -17.18 -14.11
C LEU A 16 -10.79 -18.12 -12.95
N VAL A 17 -10.74 -17.57 -11.74
CA VAL A 17 -10.47 -18.35 -10.52
C VAL A 17 -11.56 -18.10 -9.47
N GLN A 18 -11.94 -19.16 -8.77
CA GLN A 18 -12.88 -19.09 -7.67
C GLN A 18 -12.45 -20.05 -6.57
N ARG A 19 -12.58 -19.63 -5.31
CA ARG A 19 -12.32 -20.49 -4.16
C ARG A 19 -13.46 -21.51 -4.00
N SER A 20 -13.15 -22.71 -3.54
CA SER A 20 -14.17 -23.75 -3.26
C SER A 20 -15.10 -23.37 -2.10
N ARG A 21 -14.64 -22.51 -1.18
CA ARG A 21 -15.42 -21.90 -0.11
C ARG A 21 -14.90 -20.49 0.22
N PRO A 22 -15.75 -19.58 0.72
CA PRO A 22 -15.32 -18.28 1.23
C PRO A 22 -14.41 -18.46 2.46
N LEU A 23 -13.60 -17.44 2.73
CA LEU A 23 -12.89 -17.28 4.00
C LEU A 23 -13.86 -16.70 5.04
N ASP A 24 -13.61 -17.01 6.32
CA ASP A 24 -14.36 -16.39 7.43
C ASP A 24 -13.85 -14.97 7.71
N TRP A 25 -12.55 -14.75 7.49
CA TRP A 25 -11.89 -13.47 7.69
C TRP A 25 -10.63 -13.33 6.83
N LEU A 26 -10.19 -12.08 6.64
CA LEU A 26 -8.93 -11.71 5.99
C LEU A 26 -8.39 -10.46 6.67
N VAL A 27 -7.07 -10.38 6.85
CA VAL A 27 -6.39 -9.11 7.11
C VAL A 27 -5.80 -8.61 5.80
N MET A 28 -6.16 -7.40 5.39
CA MET A 28 -5.47 -6.73 4.28
C MET A 28 -4.31 -5.92 4.87
N THR A 29 -3.11 -6.13 4.35
CA THR A 29 -1.91 -5.38 4.71
C THR A 29 -1.22 -4.87 3.45
N ASP A 30 -0.69 -3.66 3.51
CA ASP A 30 0.17 -3.07 2.48
C ASP A 30 1.34 -2.36 3.19
N HIS A 31 2.40 -2.07 2.45
CA HIS A 31 3.63 -1.50 2.97
C HIS A 31 3.37 -0.14 3.64
N SER A 32 3.91 0.06 4.83
CA SER A 32 3.91 1.37 5.50
C SER A 32 4.70 2.40 4.71
N ASP A 33 5.81 1.97 4.12
CA ASP A 33 6.67 2.80 3.28
C ASP A 33 6.19 2.75 1.84
N LEU A 34 6.20 3.90 1.17
CA LEU A 34 5.74 4.07 -0.21
C LEU A 34 4.25 3.70 -0.43
N LEU A 35 3.43 3.62 0.63
CA LEU A 35 1.99 3.38 0.52
C LEU A 35 1.34 4.35 -0.47
N GLY A 36 0.61 3.81 -1.46
CA GLY A 36 -0.08 4.58 -2.49
C GLY A 36 0.79 5.17 -3.59
N MET A 37 2.12 5.24 -3.41
CA MET A 37 3.01 5.83 -4.41
C MET A 37 2.96 5.10 -5.76
N PRO A 38 3.01 3.76 -5.85
CA PRO A 38 2.90 3.07 -7.14
C PRO A 38 1.62 3.43 -7.91
N SER A 39 0.49 3.49 -7.20
CA SER A 39 -0.81 3.85 -7.80
C SER A 39 -0.86 5.32 -8.23
N ALA A 40 -0.30 6.24 -7.43
CA ALA A 40 -0.23 7.66 -7.80
C ALA A 40 0.65 7.89 -9.03
N LEU A 41 1.81 7.22 -9.11
CA LEU A 41 2.68 7.27 -10.29
C LEU A 41 1.99 6.69 -11.53
N GLN A 42 1.34 5.54 -11.40
CA GLN A 42 0.59 4.93 -12.49
C GLN A 42 -0.58 5.82 -12.95
N ALA A 43 -1.22 6.55 -12.04
CA ALA A 43 -2.31 7.48 -12.35
C ALA A 43 -1.84 8.83 -12.93
N GLY A 44 -0.55 9.16 -12.82
CA GLY A 44 -0.05 10.49 -13.20
C GLY A 44 -0.50 11.59 -12.25
N ASP A 45 -0.56 11.30 -10.95
CA ASP A 45 -1.05 12.23 -9.95
C ASP A 45 -0.31 13.60 -10.04
N PRO A 46 -1.04 14.72 -10.25
CA PRO A 46 -0.45 16.06 -10.30
C PRO A 46 0.38 16.44 -9.07
N GLU A 47 0.04 15.93 -7.87
CA GLU A 47 0.83 16.15 -6.66
C GLU A 47 2.25 15.57 -6.76
N PHE A 48 2.46 14.61 -7.67
CA PHE A 48 3.74 13.98 -7.94
C PHE A 48 4.38 14.58 -9.20
N VAL A 49 3.67 14.51 -10.33
CA VAL A 49 4.28 14.81 -11.65
C VAL A 49 4.55 16.30 -11.87
N ALA A 50 3.78 17.19 -11.23
CA ALA A 50 4.04 18.63 -11.32
C ALA A 50 5.05 19.11 -10.28
N ALA A 51 5.24 18.35 -9.20
CA ALA A 51 6.06 18.75 -8.06
C ALA A 51 7.54 18.37 -8.22
N ASP A 52 7.85 17.29 -8.93
CA ASP A 52 9.21 16.79 -9.05
C ASP A 52 9.46 16.05 -10.38
N LYS A 53 10.61 16.33 -11.01
CA LYS A 53 10.96 15.73 -12.30
C LYS A 53 11.18 14.22 -12.20
N THR A 54 11.83 13.73 -11.15
CA THR A 54 12.05 12.29 -10.96
C THR A 54 10.72 11.56 -10.83
N LEU A 55 9.77 12.12 -10.09
CA LEU A 55 8.42 11.55 -9.99
C LEU A 55 7.67 11.59 -11.33
N ALA A 56 7.83 12.65 -12.12
CA ALA A 56 7.26 12.73 -13.47
C ALA A 56 7.84 11.65 -14.40
N ASP A 57 9.16 11.47 -14.40
CA ASP A 57 9.85 10.44 -15.20
C ASP A 57 9.41 9.03 -14.78
N TRP A 58 9.33 8.77 -13.48
CA TRP A 58 8.85 7.50 -12.95
C TRP A 58 7.39 7.25 -13.31
N SER A 59 6.54 8.28 -13.23
CA SER A 59 5.13 8.17 -13.63
C SER A 59 4.98 7.83 -15.10
N ALA A 60 5.74 8.47 -15.98
CA ALA A 60 5.72 8.18 -17.41
C ALA A 60 6.06 6.70 -17.70
N VAL A 61 7.01 6.12 -16.96
CA VAL A 61 7.35 4.69 -17.07
C VAL A 61 6.22 3.81 -16.52
N MET A 62 5.68 4.13 -15.33
CA MET A 62 4.61 3.35 -14.70
C MET A 62 3.32 3.32 -15.55
N GLN A 63 3.01 4.41 -16.26
CA GLN A 63 1.87 4.51 -17.18
C GLN A 63 1.99 3.62 -18.41
N MET A 64 3.18 3.14 -18.76
CA MET A 64 3.35 2.18 -19.86
C MET A 64 2.70 0.82 -19.54
N ASN A 65 2.39 0.55 -18.26
CA ASN A 65 1.86 -0.73 -17.78
C ASN A 65 2.73 -1.94 -18.17
N ASP A 66 4.04 -1.70 -18.28
CA ASP A 66 5.04 -2.72 -18.58
C ASP A 66 5.81 -3.08 -17.31
N ILE A 67 5.74 -4.34 -16.89
CA ILE A 67 6.37 -4.78 -15.63
C ILE A 67 7.90 -4.75 -15.70
N GLY A 68 8.47 -4.96 -16.89
CA GLY A 68 9.92 -4.92 -17.10
C GLY A 68 10.47 -3.51 -16.92
N ALA A 69 9.74 -2.50 -17.43
CA ALA A 69 10.07 -1.09 -17.28
C ALA A 69 9.75 -0.55 -15.87
N ALA A 70 8.67 -1.01 -15.24
CA ALA A 70 8.27 -0.60 -13.89
C ALA A 70 9.23 -1.12 -12.80
N THR A 71 9.85 -2.29 -12.99
CA THR A 71 10.73 -2.91 -12.00
C THR A 71 11.92 -2.02 -11.61
N PRO A 72 12.69 -1.44 -12.54
CA PRO A 72 13.74 -0.46 -12.22
C PRO A 72 13.24 0.75 -11.43
N VAL A 73 12.04 1.26 -11.74
CA VAL A 73 11.44 2.40 -11.02
C VAL A 73 11.12 2.01 -9.58
N ALA A 74 10.50 0.85 -9.35
CA ALA A 74 10.23 0.35 -8.01
C ALA A 74 11.51 0.19 -7.19
N MET A 75 12.56 -0.38 -7.80
CA MET A 75 13.87 -0.51 -7.13
C MET A 75 14.50 0.84 -6.80
N ALA A 76 14.41 1.82 -7.71
CA ALA A 76 14.91 3.17 -7.47
C ALA A 76 14.15 3.87 -6.32
N ALA A 77 12.83 3.71 -6.25
CA ALA A 77 12.01 4.25 -5.17
C ALA A 77 12.37 3.63 -3.81
N ILE A 78 12.54 2.30 -3.75
CA ILE A 78 12.97 1.59 -2.53
C ILE A 78 14.35 2.06 -2.07
N GLN A 79 15.30 2.21 -2.99
CA GLN A 79 16.64 2.72 -2.68
C GLN A 79 16.60 4.17 -2.20
N ALA A 80 15.82 5.03 -2.86
CA ALA A 80 15.66 6.42 -2.46
C ALA A 80 15.02 6.54 -1.08
N GLN A 81 14.05 5.70 -0.75
CA GLN A 81 13.45 5.63 0.59
C GLN A 81 14.47 5.20 1.64
N GLY A 82 15.24 4.14 1.38
CA GLY A 82 16.25 3.64 2.33
C GLY A 82 17.43 4.59 2.55
N ASN A 83 17.79 5.37 1.53
CA ASN A 83 18.88 6.36 1.60
C ASN A 83 18.40 7.75 2.04
N GLY A 84 17.11 7.94 2.30
CA GLY A 84 16.54 9.24 2.66
C GLY A 84 16.54 10.27 1.52
N THR A 85 16.71 9.84 0.27
CA THR A 85 16.77 10.70 -0.93
C THR A 85 15.47 10.70 -1.74
N LEU A 86 14.37 10.21 -1.17
CA LEU A 86 13.05 10.25 -1.81
C LEU A 86 12.61 11.72 -2.00
N PRO A 87 12.05 12.11 -3.18
CA PRO A 87 11.55 13.46 -3.42
C PRO A 87 10.56 13.93 -2.35
N GLU A 88 10.56 15.23 -2.02
CA GLU A 88 9.71 15.79 -0.95
C GLU A 88 8.21 15.54 -1.16
N ALA A 89 7.73 15.66 -2.40
CA ALA A 89 6.33 15.42 -2.74
C ALA A 89 5.88 13.99 -2.36
N ALA A 90 6.75 13.00 -2.53
CA ALA A 90 6.47 11.60 -2.15
C ALA A 90 6.54 11.35 -0.62
N LYS A 91 7.02 12.33 0.16
CA LYS A 91 7.06 12.26 1.64
C LYS A 91 5.86 12.92 2.32
N SER A 92 4.96 13.53 1.53
CA SER A 92 3.76 14.24 2.01
C SER A 92 2.95 13.43 3.02
N GLU A 93 2.77 13.97 4.22
CA GLU A 93 1.94 13.34 5.26
C GLU A 93 0.44 13.45 4.93
N GLU A 94 0.03 14.49 4.21
CA GLU A 94 -1.35 14.67 3.76
C GLU A 94 -1.73 13.61 2.71
N PHE A 95 -0.89 13.42 1.69
CA PHE A 95 -1.07 12.36 0.70
C PHE A 95 -1.18 11.01 1.39
N PHE A 96 -0.22 10.69 2.26
CA PHE A 96 -0.20 9.44 3.00
C PHE A 96 -1.46 9.22 3.85
N ARG A 97 -1.93 10.26 4.56
CA ARG A 97 -3.15 10.19 5.38
C ARG A 97 -4.38 9.94 4.52
N ARG A 98 -4.52 10.64 3.39
CA ARG A 98 -5.61 10.42 2.44
C ARG A 98 -5.59 9.01 1.88
N THR A 99 -4.43 8.54 1.42
CA THR A 99 -4.26 7.15 0.95
C THR A 99 -4.62 6.14 2.03
N TRP A 100 -4.20 6.36 3.28
CA TRP A 100 -4.57 5.50 4.40
C TRP A 100 -6.08 5.48 4.61
N HIS A 101 -6.75 6.63 4.58
CA HIS A 101 -8.20 6.69 4.72
C HIS A 101 -8.94 5.99 3.57
N ASP A 102 -8.46 6.09 2.34
CA ASP A 102 -9.04 5.37 1.20
C ASP A 102 -8.85 3.85 1.37
N TYR A 103 -7.65 3.44 1.80
CA TYR A 103 -7.30 2.05 2.08
C TYR A 103 -8.21 1.44 3.16
N THR A 104 -8.35 2.10 4.31
CA THR A 104 -9.24 1.65 5.38
C THR A 104 -10.71 1.68 4.94
N GLY A 105 -11.11 2.62 4.09
CA GLY A 105 -12.45 2.68 3.50
C GLY A 105 -12.79 1.48 2.62
N ILE A 106 -11.84 1.03 1.80
CA ILE A 106 -12.01 -0.16 0.96
C ILE A 106 -12.19 -1.43 1.80
N ILE A 107 -11.43 -1.54 2.89
CA ILE A 107 -11.49 -2.68 3.81
C ILE A 107 -12.81 -2.67 4.59
N GLU A 108 -13.17 -1.53 5.19
CA GLU A 108 -14.40 -1.37 5.97
C GLU A 108 -15.65 -1.66 5.14
N SER A 109 -15.71 -1.12 3.91
CA SER A 109 -16.83 -1.40 2.98
C SER A 109 -16.91 -2.85 2.51
N SER A 110 -15.83 -3.62 2.68
CA SER A 110 -15.81 -5.06 2.38
C SER A 110 -16.18 -5.93 3.58
N ASN A 111 -16.29 -5.35 4.78
CA ASN A 111 -16.61 -6.06 6.01
C ASN A 111 -18.11 -6.39 6.09
N GLU A 112 -18.44 -7.65 6.38
CA GLU A 112 -19.82 -8.11 6.52
C GLU A 112 -19.96 -8.89 7.84
N PRO A 113 -20.23 -8.22 8.98
CA PRO A 113 -20.31 -8.85 10.28
C PRO A 113 -21.23 -10.08 10.30
N GLY A 114 -20.73 -11.19 10.86
CA GLY A 114 -21.44 -12.48 10.88
C GLY A 114 -21.33 -13.31 9.59
N ARG A 115 -20.72 -12.79 8.53
CA ARG A 115 -20.47 -13.52 7.27
C ARG A 115 -19.00 -13.52 6.85
N PHE A 116 -18.35 -12.37 6.88
CA PHE A 116 -16.95 -12.21 6.50
C PHE A 116 -16.34 -11.01 7.25
N THR A 117 -15.23 -11.24 7.95
CA THR A 117 -14.53 -10.16 8.66
C THR A 117 -13.35 -9.63 7.84
N ALA A 118 -13.44 -8.38 7.40
CA ALA A 118 -12.33 -7.68 6.76
C ALA A 118 -11.57 -6.86 7.81
N MET A 119 -10.42 -7.38 8.25
CA MET A 119 -9.59 -6.71 9.26
C MET A 119 -8.65 -5.71 8.59
N ILE A 120 -8.50 -4.55 9.23
CA ILE A 120 -7.56 -3.52 8.83
C ILE A 120 -6.19 -3.83 9.43
N GLY A 121 -5.16 -3.83 8.60
CA GLY A 121 -3.78 -3.90 9.03
C GLY A 121 -2.88 -3.13 8.08
N TYR A 122 -1.60 -3.05 8.44
CA TYR A 122 -0.55 -2.64 7.53
C TYR A 122 0.68 -3.52 7.76
N GLU A 123 1.53 -3.55 6.76
CA GLU A 123 2.84 -4.18 6.83
C GLU A 123 3.84 -3.11 7.22
N TRP A 124 4.33 -3.16 8.45
CA TRP A 124 5.46 -2.35 8.87
C TRP A 124 6.71 -2.85 8.14
N THR A 125 7.13 -2.09 7.14
CA THR A 125 8.21 -2.46 6.23
C THR A 125 9.36 -1.46 6.28
N PRO A 126 10.03 -1.29 7.43
CA PRO A 126 11.12 -0.33 7.53
C PRO A 126 12.38 -0.91 6.84
N ASN A 127 13.10 -0.04 6.13
CA ASN A 127 14.45 -0.35 5.64
C ASN A 127 15.53 0.56 6.28
N PRO A 128 15.71 0.56 7.62
CA PRO A 128 16.52 1.55 8.35
C PRO A 128 18.03 1.33 8.21
N VAL A 129 18.46 0.13 7.82
CA VAL A 129 19.86 -0.23 7.61
C VAL A 129 19.93 -1.00 6.30
N PRO A 130 20.88 -0.69 5.39
CA PRO A 130 21.06 -1.45 4.16
C PRO A 130 21.13 -2.96 4.43
N GLY A 131 20.22 -3.72 3.81
CA GLY A 131 20.14 -5.18 3.96
C GLY A 131 19.25 -5.69 5.10
N ASN A 132 18.68 -4.81 5.94
CA ASN A 132 17.74 -5.20 6.99
C ASN A 132 16.29 -4.91 6.56
N ASN A 133 15.80 -5.72 5.62
CA ASN A 133 14.44 -5.64 5.08
C ASN A 133 13.47 -6.38 6.00
N MET A 134 12.98 -5.69 7.04
CA MET A 134 12.02 -6.27 7.99
C MET A 134 10.59 -6.05 7.51
N HIS A 135 9.75 -7.07 7.68
CA HIS A 135 8.34 -7.01 7.34
C HIS A 135 7.53 -7.56 8.52
N ARG A 136 6.64 -6.76 9.09
CA ARG A 136 5.75 -7.19 10.18
C ARG A 136 4.33 -6.73 9.94
N ASN A 137 3.38 -7.64 10.00
CA ASN A 137 1.97 -7.27 9.96
C ASN A 137 1.52 -6.70 11.31
N VAL A 138 0.99 -5.49 11.28
CA VAL A 138 0.34 -4.82 12.41
C VAL A 138 -1.15 -4.81 12.12
N VAL A 139 -1.93 -5.38 13.03
CA VAL A 139 -3.38 -5.52 12.87
C VAL A 139 -4.07 -4.60 13.87
N TYR A 140 -5.01 -3.78 13.39
CA TYR A 140 -5.78 -2.90 14.25
C TYR A 140 -6.87 -3.70 14.98
N ARG A 141 -7.14 -3.30 16.23
CA ARG A 141 -8.21 -3.89 17.03
C ARG A 141 -9.60 -3.45 16.52
N GLY A 142 -9.72 -2.22 16.05
CA GLY A 142 -10.97 -1.61 15.61
C GLY A 142 -11.14 -1.57 14.10
N GLY A 143 -12.23 -0.95 13.67
CA GLY A 143 -12.51 -0.68 12.27
C GLY A 143 -11.85 0.62 11.81
N LYS A 144 -12.36 1.17 10.71
CA LYS A 144 -11.83 2.41 10.10
C LYS A 144 -11.78 3.57 11.09
N ALA A 145 -12.82 3.75 11.91
CA ALA A 145 -12.91 4.89 12.84
C ALA A 145 -11.77 4.92 13.86
N GLU A 146 -11.30 3.75 14.30
CA GLU A 146 -10.13 3.62 15.18
C GLU A 146 -8.82 3.64 14.39
N ALA A 147 -8.76 2.93 13.26
CA ALA A 147 -7.56 2.82 12.44
C ALA A 147 -7.12 4.16 11.81
N ASP A 148 -8.06 5.05 11.48
CA ASP A 148 -7.75 6.38 10.92
C ASP A 148 -7.13 7.34 11.94
N GLN A 149 -7.27 7.07 13.25
CA GLN A 149 -6.68 7.89 14.31
C GLN A 149 -5.17 7.71 14.42
N ILE A 150 -4.67 6.54 14.01
CA ILE A 150 -3.27 6.15 14.13
C ILE A 150 -2.77 5.78 12.74
N LEU A 151 -1.93 6.64 12.18
CA LEU A 151 -1.30 6.37 10.89
C LEU A 151 -0.27 5.23 11.00
N PRO A 152 -0.08 4.42 9.94
CA PRO A 152 0.99 3.44 9.91
C PRO A 152 2.35 4.07 10.21
N THR A 153 3.15 3.39 11.03
CA THR A 153 4.51 3.86 11.36
C THR A 153 5.41 3.64 10.15
N ARG A 154 6.09 4.70 9.69
CA ARG A 154 6.98 4.68 8.52
C ARG A 154 8.45 4.64 8.93
N HIS A 155 9.35 4.37 7.99
CA HIS A 155 10.80 4.38 8.19
C HIS A 155 11.32 5.67 8.86
N SER A 156 10.78 6.84 8.53
CA SER A 156 11.20 8.12 9.13
C SER A 156 10.90 8.25 10.64
N LYS A 157 10.08 7.36 11.20
CA LYS A 157 9.68 7.33 12.62
C LYS A 157 10.09 6.02 13.30
N ALA A 158 11.09 5.31 12.76
CA ALA A 158 11.46 3.93 13.10
C ALA A 158 11.95 3.72 14.53
N SER A 159 11.01 3.68 15.47
CA SER A 159 11.07 2.78 16.62
C SER A 159 10.02 1.69 16.40
N ILE A 160 10.25 0.49 16.95
CA ILE A 160 9.28 -0.61 16.88
C ILE A 160 7.91 -0.08 17.34
N PRO A 161 6.83 -0.22 16.56
CA PRO A 161 5.50 0.21 16.98
C PRO A 161 5.17 -0.41 18.33
N ARG A 162 5.01 0.42 19.38
CA ARG A 162 4.49 -0.03 20.67
C ARG A 162 2.98 0.09 20.59
N ILE A 163 2.32 -1.07 20.52
CA ILE A 163 0.86 -1.22 20.50
C ILE A 163 0.36 -1.35 21.94
#